data_AF-A0A914U8W0-F1
#
_entry.id   AF-A0A914U8W0-F1
#
_cell.length_a   1.000
_cell.length_b   1.000
_cell.length_c   1.000
_cell.angle_alpha   90.00
_cell.angle_beta   90.00
_cell.angle_gamma   90.00
#
_symmetry.space_group_name_H-M   'P 1'
#
loop_
_entity.id
_entity.type
_entity.pdbx_description
1 polymer ?
#
loop_
_entity_poly.entity_id
_entity_poly.type
_entity_poly.pdbx_seq_one_letter_code
_entity_poly.pdbx_strand_id
1 'polypeptide(L)'
;MYFNKVALPQMEYVEDFADFLIDAELNDLPVLKRACERYLCGELNSKKDLLTSLLLDLLFLAMLFQLPVMKSMTLTELSERYVEIRDINEILKQDEYQKLDKRVRQMSDRNLNDLVDECRKFREQQKRVEIINLPL
;
A
#
# COMPACT_ATOMS: atom_id res chain seq x y z
N MET A 1 -17.25 -1.09 -16.85
CA MET A 1 -17.58 0.08 -17.70
C MET A 1 -17.63 1.37 -16.88
N TYR A 2 -18.28 1.39 -15.71
CA TYR A 2 -18.34 2.57 -14.83
C TYR A 2 -16.98 3.05 -14.31
N PHE A 3 -16.23 2.20 -13.58
CA PHE A 3 -14.93 2.59 -13.00
C PHE A 3 -13.97 3.23 -14.04
N ASN A 4 -13.62 2.51 -15.10
CA ASN A 4 -12.68 3.02 -16.12
C ASN A 4 -13.17 4.24 -16.91
N LYS A 5 -14.48 4.41 -17.13
CA LYS A 5 -15.00 5.48 -18.01
C LYS A 5 -15.52 6.71 -17.27
N VAL A 6 -15.81 6.58 -15.96
CA VAL A 6 -16.47 7.63 -15.18
C VAL A 6 -15.64 8.03 -13.98
N ALA A 7 -15.30 7.08 -13.11
CA ALA A 7 -14.57 7.37 -11.87
C ALA A 7 -13.08 7.64 -12.13
N LEU A 8 -12.41 6.74 -12.86
CA LEU A 8 -10.97 6.84 -13.11
C LEU A 8 -10.52 8.15 -13.77
N PRO A 9 -11.24 8.72 -14.77
CA PRO A 9 -10.87 10.01 -15.34
C PRO A 9 -10.89 11.20 -14.35
N GLN A 10 -11.47 11.02 -13.16
CA GLN A 10 -11.53 12.04 -12.11
C GLN A 10 -10.43 11.85 -11.05
N MET A 11 -9.58 10.83 -11.18
CA MET A 11 -8.53 10.49 -10.22
C MET A 11 -7.18 10.98 -10.74
N GLU A 12 -6.57 11.93 -10.05
CA GLU A 12 -5.25 12.49 -10.36
C GLU A 12 -4.20 12.08 -9.32
N TYR A 13 -4.62 11.87 -8.07
CA TYR A 13 -3.77 11.59 -6.92
C TYR A 13 -4.20 10.31 -6.19
N VAL A 14 -3.34 9.80 -5.30
CA VAL A 14 -3.62 8.58 -4.52
C VAL A 14 -4.81 8.79 -3.58
N GLU A 15 -4.95 10.00 -3.06
CA GLU A 15 -6.04 10.46 -2.23
C GLU A 15 -7.39 10.25 -2.91
N ASP A 16 -7.50 10.45 -4.23
CA ASP A 16 -8.75 10.24 -4.97
C ASP A 16 -9.16 8.76 -5.00
N PHE A 17 -8.18 7.83 -5.00
CA PHE A 17 -8.45 6.41 -4.86
C PHE A 17 -8.90 6.06 -3.44
N ALA A 18 -8.37 6.73 -2.42
CA ALA A 18 -8.80 6.54 -1.04
C ALA A 18 -10.26 6.95 -0.87
N ASP A 19 -10.65 8.14 -1.34
CA ASP A 19 -12.03 8.62 -1.29
C ASP A 19 -12.99 7.67 -2.03
N PHE A 20 -12.60 7.22 -3.23
CA PHE A 20 -13.39 6.24 -3.98
C PHE A 20 -13.53 4.90 -3.24
N LEU A 21 -12.48 4.42 -2.57
CA LEU A 21 -12.53 3.19 -1.80
C LEU A 21 -13.41 3.34 -0.55
N ILE A 22 -13.40 4.50 0.11
CA ILE A 22 -14.32 4.84 1.20
C ILE A 22 -15.76 4.76 0.70
N ASP A 23 -16.08 5.44 -0.40
CA ASP A 23 -17.43 5.45 -0.97
C ASP A 23 -17.88 4.05 -1.39
N ALA A 24 -16.98 3.27 -2.00
CA ALA A 24 -17.28 1.90 -2.38
C ALA A 24 -17.53 0.99 -1.17
N GLU A 25 -16.81 1.19 -0.06
CA GLU A 25 -17.01 0.42 1.18
C GLU A 25 -18.32 0.82 1.87
N LEU A 26 -18.58 2.12 2.02
CA LEU A 26 -19.79 2.65 2.67
C LEU A 26 -21.09 2.25 1.94
N ASN A 27 -21.02 2.05 0.63
CA ASN A 27 -22.17 1.68 -0.20
C ASN A 27 -22.20 0.18 -0.56
N ASP A 28 -21.37 -0.66 0.06
CA ASP A 28 -21.30 -2.11 -0.21
C ASP A 28 -21.12 -2.43 -1.71
N LEU A 29 -20.16 -1.77 -2.36
CA LEU A 29 -19.86 -1.93 -3.79
C LEU A 29 -18.56 -2.72 -4.04
N PRO A 30 -18.52 -4.04 -3.71
CA PRO A 30 -17.29 -4.84 -3.78
C PRO A 30 -16.73 -4.97 -5.20
N VAL A 31 -17.58 -4.87 -6.23
CA VAL A 31 -17.15 -4.92 -7.63
C VAL A 31 -16.32 -3.68 -7.99
N LEU A 32 -16.68 -2.51 -7.46
CA LEU A 32 -15.92 -1.27 -7.68
C LEU A 32 -14.60 -1.30 -6.91
N LYS A 33 -14.60 -1.80 -5.68
CA LYS A 33 -13.38 -2.03 -4.90
C LYS A 33 -12.38 -2.93 -5.64
N ARG A 34 -12.85 -4.06 -6.19
CA ARG A 34 -12.03 -4.96 -7.01
C ARG A 34 -11.53 -4.32 -8.31
N ALA A 35 -12.34 -3.46 -8.94
CA ALA A 35 -11.93 -2.74 -10.14
C ALA A 35 -10.80 -1.74 -9.83
N CYS A 36 -10.93 -1.02 -8.72
CA CYS A 36 -9.91 -0.12 -8.19
C CYS A 36 -8.61 -0.86 -7.87
N GLU A 37 -8.69 -1.95 -7.11
CA GLU A 37 -7.52 -2.80 -6.80
C GLU A 37 -6.82 -3.28 -8.07
N ARG A 38 -7.59 -3.79 -9.04
CA ARG A 38 -7.03 -4.27 -10.31
C ARG A 38 -6.28 -3.17 -11.07
N TYR A 39 -6.81 -1.95 -11.07
CA TYR A 39 -6.16 -0.82 -11.71
C TYR A 39 -4.87 -0.42 -10.99
N LEU A 40 -4.92 -0.25 -9.67
CA LEU A 40 -3.74 0.11 -8.87
C LEU A 40 -2.62 -0.95 -8.96
N CYS A 41 -2.98 -2.23 -8.97
CA CYS A 41 -2.02 -3.31 -9.25
C CYS A 41 -1.45 -3.25 -10.68
N GLY A 42 -2.23 -2.81 -11.66
CA GLY A 42 -1.74 -2.56 -13.03
C GLY A 42 -0.73 -1.42 -13.08
N GLU A 43 -0.99 -0.33 -12.36
CA GLU A 43 -0.07 0.80 -12.23
C GLU A 43 1.23 0.38 -11.50
N LEU A 44 1.11 -0.37 -10.40
CA LEU A 44 2.26 -0.91 -9.67
C LEU A 44 3.15 -1.80 -10.55
N ASN A 45 2.56 -2.65 -11.40
CA ASN A 45 3.33 -3.52 -12.30
C ASN A 45 4.01 -2.77 -13.45
N SER A 46 3.49 -1.61 -13.85
CA SER A 46 3.98 -0.89 -15.03
C SER A 46 5.00 0.22 -14.70
N LYS A 47 4.95 0.80 -13.50
CA LYS A 47 5.84 1.88 -13.07
C LYS A 47 7.02 1.32 -12.27
N LYS A 48 8.24 1.58 -12.74
CA LYS A 48 9.47 1.07 -12.11
C LYS A 48 10.02 1.98 -10.99
N ASP A 49 9.78 3.28 -11.08
CA ASP A 49 10.38 4.29 -10.20
C ASP A 49 9.35 4.91 -9.24
N LEU A 50 8.62 4.05 -8.52
CA LEU A 50 7.69 4.51 -7.49
C LEU A 50 8.45 4.89 -6.22
N LEU A 51 8.06 6.02 -5.61
CA LEU A 51 8.59 6.45 -4.31
C LEU A 51 8.21 5.45 -3.21
N THR A 52 9.11 5.27 -2.24
CA THR A 52 8.88 4.36 -1.12
C THR A 52 7.77 4.86 -0.19
N SER A 53 7.62 6.18 -0.03
CA SER A 53 6.49 6.82 0.67
C SER A 53 5.15 6.48 -0.01
N LEU A 54 5.10 6.52 -1.33
CA LEU A 54 3.94 6.12 -2.13
C LEU A 54 3.61 4.63 -1.96
N LEU A 55 4.61 3.75 -1.97
CA LEU A 55 4.39 2.31 -1.74
C LEU A 55 3.82 2.03 -0.34
N LEU A 56 4.30 2.74 0.69
CA LEU A 56 3.76 2.64 2.05
C LEU A 56 2.31 3.13 2.13
N ASP A 57 1.97 4.19 1.39
CA ASP A 57 0.61 4.68 1.29
C ASP A 57 -0.34 3.68 0.62
N LEU A 58 0.11 3.09 -0.49
CA LEU A 58 -0.61 2.03 -1.18
C LEU A 58 -0.76 0.78 -0.28
N LEU A 59 0.26 0.42 0.51
CA LEU A 59 0.16 -0.64 1.51
C LEU A 59 -0.90 -0.31 2.56
N PHE A 60 -0.93 0.94 3.04
CA PHE A 60 -1.93 1.39 4.00
C PHE A 60 -3.35 1.24 3.45
N LEU A 61 -3.62 1.76 2.25
CA LEU A 61 -4.92 1.62 1.60
C LEU A 61 -5.30 0.15 1.41
N ALA A 62 -4.34 -0.68 0.99
CA ALA A 62 -4.59 -2.11 0.80
C ALA A 62 -4.96 -2.83 2.11
N MET A 63 -4.36 -2.43 3.22
CA MET A 63 -4.70 -2.96 4.54
C MET A 63 -6.04 -2.45 5.06
N LEU A 64 -6.32 -1.16 4.89
CA LEU A 64 -7.55 -0.54 5.36
C LEU A 64 -8.78 -1.10 4.62
N PHE A 65 -8.71 -1.20 3.29
CA PHE A 65 -9.83 -1.62 2.45
C PHE A 65 -9.83 -3.11 2.10
N GLN A 66 -8.93 -3.90 2.69
CA GLN A 66 -8.82 -5.34 2.45
C GLN A 66 -8.61 -5.66 0.95
N LEU A 67 -7.56 -5.09 0.35
CA LEU A 67 -7.14 -5.30 -1.04
C LEU A 67 -5.96 -6.30 -1.06
N PRO A 68 -6.21 -7.62 -1.09
CA PRO A 68 -5.18 -8.63 -0.83
C PRO A 68 -4.07 -8.68 -1.88
N VAL A 69 -4.40 -8.48 -3.16
CA VAL A 69 -3.41 -8.53 -4.25
C VAL A 69 -2.49 -7.32 -4.14
N MET A 70 -3.07 -6.14 -3.93
CA MET A 70 -2.32 -4.91 -3.76
C MET A 70 -1.44 -4.94 -2.51
N LYS A 71 -1.95 -5.49 -1.39
CA LYS A 71 -1.16 -5.70 -0.17
C LYS A 71 0.04 -6.61 -0.45
N SER A 72 -0.16 -7.71 -1.16
CA SER A 72 0.95 -8.62 -1.49
C SER A 72 2.00 -7.96 -2.38
N MET A 73 1.58 -7.20 -3.39
CA MET A 73 2.51 -6.53 -4.30
C MET A 73 3.32 -5.44 -3.60
N THR A 74 2.66 -4.60 -2.81
CA THR A 74 3.33 -3.53 -2.05
C THR A 74 4.28 -4.08 -1.00
N LEU A 75 3.90 -5.16 -0.28
CA LEU A 75 4.80 -5.82 0.67
C LEU A 75 6.04 -6.42 0.01
N THR A 76 5.92 -7.00 -1.19
CA THR A 76 7.08 -7.51 -1.95
C THR A 76 8.03 -6.39 -2.33
N GLU A 77 7.53 -5.30 -2.90
CA GLU A 77 8.38 -4.14 -3.26
C GLU A 77 9.02 -3.49 -2.03
N LEU A 78 8.27 -3.32 -0.94
CA LEU A 78 8.76 -2.71 0.29
C LEU A 78 9.74 -3.59 1.06
N SER A 79 9.66 -4.92 0.93
CA SER A 79 10.60 -5.82 1.62
C SER A 79 12.01 -5.73 1.02
N GLU A 80 12.11 -5.52 -0.29
CA GLU A 80 13.36 -5.26 -0.99
C GLU A 80 13.95 -3.89 -0.60
N ARG A 81 13.08 -2.90 -0.41
CA ARG A 81 13.44 -1.52 -0.01
C ARG A 81 13.47 -1.29 1.49
N TYR A 82 13.40 -2.35 2.30
CA TYR A 82 13.26 -2.23 3.76
C TYR A 82 14.37 -1.40 4.42
N VAL A 83 15.57 -1.36 3.82
CA VAL A 83 16.70 -0.54 4.31
C VAL A 83 16.37 0.95 4.34
N GLU A 84 15.51 1.42 3.44
CA GLU A 84 15.09 2.83 3.32
C GLU A 84 14.14 3.25 4.45
N ILE A 85 13.35 2.30 4.97
CA ILE A 85 12.24 2.57 5.91
C ILE A 85 12.45 2.00 7.31
N ARG A 86 13.51 1.22 7.53
CA ARG A 86 13.76 0.54 8.82
C ARG A 86 13.95 1.47 10.01
N ASP A 87 14.38 2.71 9.78
CA ASP A 87 14.59 3.70 10.83
C ASP A 87 13.47 4.73 10.81
N ILE A 88 12.42 4.44 11.58
CA ILE A 88 11.23 5.27 11.68
C ILE A 88 11.55 6.69 12.13
N ASN A 89 12.48 6.85 13.07
CA ASN A 89 12.81 8.16 13.61
C ASN A 89 13.49 9.05 12.57
N GLU A 90 14.24 8.45 11.64
CA GLU A 90 14.86 9.18 10.53
C GLU A 90 13.86 9.50 9.42
N ILE A 91 13.02 8.56 8.99
CA ILE A 91 12.06 8.84 7.91
C ILE A 91 10.99 9.86 8.33
N LEU A 92 10.57 9.87 9.61
CA LEU A 92 9.61 10.85 10.14
C LEU A 92 10.18 12.29 10.20
N LYS A 93 11.45 12.52 9.89
CA LYS A 93 11.99 13.88 9.71
C LYS A 93 11.63 14.48 8.35
N GLN A 94 11.18 13.68 7.39
CA GLN A 94 10.86 14.15 6.04
C GLN A 94 9.36 14.42 5.93
N ASP A 95 9.00 15.54 5.31
CA ASP A 95 7.62 16.04 5.22
C ASP A 95 6.64 15.02 4.60
N GLU A 96 7.09 14.23 3.63
CA GLU A 96 6.24 13.22 2.98
C GLU A 96 5.78 12.12 3.95
N TYR A 97 6.68 11.62 4.82
CA TYR A 97 6.35 10.58 5.79
C TYR A 97 5.55 11.14 6.96
N GLN A 98 5.74 12.40 7.32
CA GLN A 98 4.89 13.07 8.32
C GLN A 98 3.45 13.22 7.82
N LYS A 99 3.27 13.60 6.56
CA LYS A 99 1.94 13.67 5.94
C LYS A 99 1.29 12.29 5.88
N LEU A 100 2.05 11.26 5.49
CA LEU A 100 1.57 9.89 5.47
C LEU A 100 1.17 9.42 6.89
N ASP A 101 2.03 9.58 7.89
CA ASP A 101 1.73 9.17 9.28
C ASP A 101 0.47 9.88 9.81
N LYS A 102 0.31 11.17 9.52
CA LYS A 102 -0.91 11.92 9.86
C LYS A 102 -2.15 11.31 9.20
N ARG A 103 -2.10 10.99 7.90
CA ARG A 103 -3.24 10.37 7.20
C ARG A 103 -3.57 8.99 7.77
N VAL A 104 -2.57 8.15 8.00
CA VAL A 104 -2.76 6.79 8.57
C VAL A 104 -3.49 6.88 9.91
N ARG A 105 -3.08 7.80 10.78
CA ARG A 105 -3.71 8.04 12.09
C ARG A 105 -5.11 8.65 12.01
N GLN A 106 -5.40 9.42 10.97
CA GLN A 106 -6.73 10.03 10.78
C GLN A 106 -7.76 9.02 10.26
N MET A 107 -7.31 8.03 9.51
CA MET A 107 -8.16 7.04 8.85
C MET A 107 -8.20 5.69 9.57
N SER A 108 -7.35 5.47 10.58
CA SER A 108 -7.26 4.22 11.33
C SER A 108 -6.57 4.40 12.69
N ASP A 109 -6.66 3.40 13.56
CA ASP A 109 -5.91 3.35 14.82
C ASP A 109 -4.41 3.01 14.64
N ARG A 110 -3.92 2.98 13.40
CA ARG A 110 -2.53 2.66 13.07
C ARG A 110 -1.69 3.92 12.93
N ASN A 111 -0.39 3.71 12.77
CA ASN A 111 0.59 4.73 12.42
C ASN A 111 1.63 4.18 11.43
N LEU A 112 2.57 5.02 11.01
CA LEU A 112 3.61 4.63 10.05
C LEU A 112 4.50 3.49 10.57
N ASN A 113 4.80 3.45 11.87
CA ASN A 113 5.58 2.35 12.45
C ASN A 113 4.88 1.00 12.27
N ASP A 114 3.54 0.96 12.41
CA ASP A 114 2.78 -0.28 12.20
C ASP A 114 2.91 -0.80 10.76
N LEU A 115 2.97 0.09 9.77
CA LEU A 115 3.16 -0.29 8.36
C LEU A 115 4.56 -0.85 8.12
N VAL A 116 5.58 -0.22 8.69
CA VAL A 116 6.97 -0.70 8.59
C VAL A 116 7.16 -2.02 9.32
N ASP A 117 6.49 -2.23 10.45
CA ASP A 117 6.47 -3.50 11.16
C ASP A 117 5.83 -4.62 10.32
N GLU A 118 4.78 -4.34 9.55
CA GLU A 118 4.23 -5.31 8.58
C GLU A 118 5.24 -5.66 7.49
N CYS A 119 5.97 -4.68 6.96
CA CYS A 119 7.04 -4.92 5.98
C CYS A 119 8.15 -5.79 6.58
N ARG A 120 8.55 -5.50 7.83
CA ARG A 120 9.56 -6.28 8.55
C ARG A 120 9.12 -7.74 8.72
N LYS A 121 7.90 -7.97 9.22
CA LYS A 121 7.34 -9.31 9.42
C LYS A 121 7.30 -10.10 8.12
N PHE A 122 6.83 -9.47 7.04
CA PHE A 122 6.77 -10.11 5.73
C PHE A 122 8.18 -10.50 5.23
N ARG A 123 9.16 -9.59 5.36
CA ARG A 123 10.55 -9.88 5.00
C ARG A 123 11.15 -11.03 5.81
N GLU A 124 10.89 -11.09 7.12
CA GLU A 124 11.33 -12.19 7.97
C GLU A 124 10.68 -13.53 7.55
N GLN A 125 9.42 -13.51 7.12
CA GLN A 125 8.73 -14.69 6.58
C GLN A 125 9.35 -15.16 5.26
N GLN A 126 9.63 -14.25 4.33
CA GLN A 126 10.29 -14.58 3.05
C GLN A 126 11.62 -15.30 3.28
N LYS A 127 12.46 -14.77 4.17
CA LYS A 127 13.75 -15.39 4.51
C LYS A 127 13.63 -16.79 5.12
N ARG A 128 12.60 -17.04 5.94
CA ARG A 128 12.37 -18.37 6.50
C ARG A 128 12.04 -19.39 5.42
N VAL A 129 11.27 -18.98 4.40
CA VAL A 129 10.94 -19.83 3.25
C VAL A 129 12.17 -20.11 2.39
N GLU A 130 13.02 -19.10 2.16
CA GLU A 130 14.30 -19.29 1.43
C GLU A 130 15.22 -20.30 2.11
N ILE A 131 15.33 -20.25 3.44
CA ILE A 131 16.17 -21.18 4.21
C ILE A 131 15.68 -22.63 4.08
N ILE A 132 14.36 -22.86 4.05
CA ILE A 132 13.77 -24.20 3.89
C ILE A 132 14.08 -24.80 2.50
N ASN A 133 14.31 -23.95 1.49
CA ASN A 133 14.54 -24.36 0.11
C ASN A 133 16.03 -24.55 -0.25
N LEU A 134 16.96 -24.42 0.70
CA LEU A 134 18.37 -24.72 0.47
C LEU A 134 18.61 -26.25 0.49
N PRO A 135 19.28 -26.84 -0.50
CA PRO A 135 19.64 -28.26 -0.46
C PRO A 135 20.65 -28.51 0.67
N LEU A 136 20.43 -29.61 1.41
CA LEU A 136 21.31 -30.13 2.48
C LEU A 136 22.73 -30.40 2.00
#